data_AF-A0A356PCV3-F1
#
_entry.id   AF-A0A356PCV3-F1
#
_cell.length_a   1.000
_cell.length_b   1.000
_cell.length_c   1.000
_cell.angle_alpha   90.00
_cell.angle_beta   90.00
_cell.angle_gamma   90.00
#
_symmetry.space_group_name_H-M   'P 1'
#
loop_
_entity.id
_entity.type
_entity.pdbx_description
1 polymer ?
#
loop_
_entity_poly.entity_id
_entity_poly.type
_entity_poly.pdbx_seq_one_letter_code
_entity_poly.pdbx_strand_id
1 'polypeptide(L)' 'MDGHFVPNLTYGAVVVQSLRAHSRMRFDVHLMVEKPELLIADFAAAGADHITFHLEATCHVHRVI' A
#
# COMPACT_ATOMS: atom_id res chain seq x y z
N MET A 1 -1.94 5.75 3.40
CA MET A 1 -2.85 6.33 4.41
C MET A 1 -4.05 6.90 3.68
N ASP A 2 -5.26 6.74 4.19
CA ASP A 2 -6.53 7.03 3.49
C ASP A 2 -7.48 8.00 4.23
N GLY A 3 -7.05 8.56 5.36
CA GLY A 3 -7.90 9.43 6.19
C GLY A 3 -8.97 8.70 7.01
N HIS A 4 -9.16 7.39 6.85
CA HIS A 4 -10.18 6.59 7.54
C HIS A 4 -9.55 5.68 8.59
N PHE A 5 -8.60 4.84 8.19
CA PHE A 5 -7.87 3.97 9.12
C PHE A 5 -6.92 4.77 10.02
N VAL A 6 -6.36 5.85 9.48
CA VAL A 6 -5.58 6.87 10.21
C VAL A 6 -6.04 8.26 9.78
N PRO A 7 -5.99 9.29 10.64
CA PRO A 7 -6.56 10.61 10.35
C PRO A 7 -5.72 11.46 9.37
N ASN A 8 -4.87 10.83 8.56
CA ASN A 8 -3.98 11.49 7.62
C ASN A 8 -4.10 10.90 6.22
N LEU A 9 -3.89 11.72 5.19
CA LEU A 9 -3.87 11.31 3.77
C LEU A 9 -2.47 11.61 3.21
N THR A 10 -1.82 10.60 2.62
CA THR A 10 -0.42 10.73 2.18
C THR A 10 -0.20 10.26 0.74
N TYR A 11 0.43 9.10 0.55
CA TYR A 11 0.91 8.64 -0.74
C TYR A 11 0.02 7.55 -1.31
N GLY A 12 -0.35 7.72 -2.58
CA GLY A 12 -0.96 6.67 -3.40
C GLY A 12 0.08 5.96 -4.29
N ALA A 13 -0.36 4.95 -5.02
CA ALA A 13 0.49 4.14 -5.91
C ALA A 13 1.23 4.98 -6.97
N VAL A 14 0.67 6.11 -7.41
CA VAL A 14 1.31 7.04 -8.35
C VAL A 14 2.67 7.57 -7.88
N VAL A 15 2.86 7.70 -6.56
CA VAL A 15 4.14 8.15 -5.99
C VAL A 15 5.19 7.05 -6.12
N VAL A 16 4.82 5.81 -5.84
CA VAL A 16 5.69 4.63 -6.02
C VAL A 16 6.08 4.52 -7.49
N GLN A 17 5.10 4.61 -8.40
CA GLN A 17 5.33 4.51 -9.85
C GLN A 17 6.28 5.59 -10.37
N SER A 18 6.10 6.84 -9.95
CA SER A 18 6.95 7.95 -10.40
C SER A 18 8.38 7.86 -9.86
N LEU A 19 8.57 7.32 -8.66
CA LEU A 19 9.90 7.14 -8.06
C LEU A 19 10.61 5.86 -8.57
N ARG A 20 9.87 4.86 -9.05
CA ARG A 20 10.44 3.54 -9.38
C ARG A 20 11.55 3.60 -10.41
N ALA A 21 11.45 4.50 -11.40
CA ALA A 21 12.46 4.70 -12.44
C ALA A 21 13.76 5.37 -11.92
N HIS A 22 13.70 6.02 -10.77
CA HIS A 22 14.77 6.88 -10.25
C HIS A 22 15.60 6.22 -9.14
N SER A 23 15.16 5.08 -8.62
CA SER A 23 15.86 4.35 -7.57
C SER A 23 15.78 2.85 -7.80
N ARG A 24 16.86 2.13 -7.50
CA ARG A 24 16.88 0.66 -7.43
C ARG A 24 16.75 0.12 -6.01
N MET A 25 16.62 1.01 -5.02
CA MET A 25 16.41 0.61 -3.63
C MET A 25 15.05 -0.08 -3.48
N ARG A 26 14.94 -0.93 -2.46
CA ARG A 26 13.68 -1.59 -2.14
C ARG A 26 12.62 -0.58 -1.72
N PHE A 27 11.42 -0.69 -2.28
CA PHE A 27 10.26 0.11 -1.92
C PHE A 27 9.35 -0.73 -1.04
N ASP A 28 9.30 -0.38 0.24
CA ASP A 28 8.40 -0.96 1.23
C ASP A 28 7.17 -0.07 1.37
N VAL A 29 6.00 -0.62 1.03
CA VAL A 29 4.72 0.07 1.07
C VAL A 29 3.96 -0.38 2.31
N HIS A 30 3.78 0.55 3.25
CA HIS A 30 2.99 0.33 4.45
C HIS A 30 1.56 0.87 4.27
N LEU A 31 0.62 -0.05 4.06
CA LEU A 31 -0.81 0.21 3.91
C LEU A 31 -1.47 0.40 5.28
N MET A 32 -1.50 1.67 5.71
CA MET A 32 -2.37 2.15 6.78
C MET A 32 -3.69 2.66 6.19
N VAL A 33 -4.55 1.74 5.74
CA VAL A 33 -5.82 2.03 5.04
C VAL A 33 -6.90 1.04 5.47
N GLU A 34 -8.16 1.39 5.32
CA GLU A 34 -9.29 0.45 5.44
C GLU A 34 -9.35 -0.39 4.16
N LYS A 35 -9.63 -1.70 4.28
CA LYS A 35 -9.74 -2.64 3.14
C LYS A 35 -8.49 -2.64 2.24
N PRO A 36 -7.30 -2.99 2.78
CA PRO A 36 -6.04 -3.00 2.03
C PRO A 36 -6.08 -3.87 0.77
N GLU A 37 -6.91 -4.93 0.75
CA GLU A 37 -7.10 -5.82 -0.39
C GLU A 37 -7.44 -5.10 -1.71
N LEU A 38 -8.04 -3.91 -1.63
CA LEU A 38 -8.40 -3.12 -2.82
C LEU A 38 -7.20 -2.41 -3.47
N LEU A 39 -6.10 -2.23 -2.74
CA LEU A 39 -4.96 -1.42 -3.18
C LEU A 39 -3.70 -2.22 -3.46
N ILE A 40 -3.59 -3.46 -2.95
CA ILE A 40 -2.38 -4.29 -3.09
C ILE A 40 -1.97 -4.44 -4.56
N ALA A 41 -2.92 -4.71 -5.46
CA ALA A 41 -2.64 -4.88 -6.88
C ALA A 41 -2.06 -3.62 -7.53
N ASP A 42 -2.60 -2.44 -7.18
CA ASP A 42 -2.14 -1.16 -7.72
C ASP A 42 -0.72 -0.82 -7.26
N PHE A 43 -0.41 -1.05 -5.98
CA PHE A 43 0.94 -0.82 -5.45
C PHE A 43 1.96 -1.83 -5.98
N ALA A 44 1.57 -3.10 -6.16
CA ALA A 44 2.42 -4.10 -6.81
C ALA A 44 2.72 -3.70 -8.26
N ALA A 45 1.71 -3.28 -9.03
CA ALA A 45 1.89 -2.79 -10.40
C ALA A 45 2.74 -1.51 -10.48
N ALA A 46 2.67 -0.66 -9.46
CA ALA A 46 3.50 0.54 -9.37
C ALA A 46 4.98 0.26 -9.05
N GLY A 47 5.35 -0.99 -8.72
CA GLY A 47 6.72 -1.40 -8.45
C GLY A 47 7.11 -1.40 -6.98
N ALA A 48 6.15 -1.63 -6.08
CA ALA A 48 6.43 -1.97 -4.69
C ALA A 48 7.14 -3.34 -4.60
N ASP A 49 8.20 -3.41 -3.80
CA ASP A 49 8.94 -4.65 -3.57
C ASP A 49 8.42 -5.42 -2.36
N HIS A 50 7.85 -4.71 -1.39
CA HIS A 50 7.24 -5.26 -0.19
C HIS A 50 5.97 -4.46 0.14
N ILE A 51 4.92 -5.16 0.54
CA ILE A 51 3.65 -4.56 0.91
C ILE A 51 3.26 -5.11 2.28
N THR A 52 3.19 -4.21 3.26
CA THR A 52 2.78 -4.51 4.62
C THR A 52 1.43 -3.86 4.89
N PHE A 53 0.52 -4.56 5.55
CA PHE A 53 -0.77 -4.01 5.99
C PHE A 53 -1.05 -4.42 7.44
N HIS A 54 -1.99 -3.74 8.07
CA HIS A 54 -2.40 -4.04 9.45
C HIS A 54 -3.42 -5.18 9.50
N LEU A 55 -3.24 -6.13 10.41
CA LEU A 55 -4.19 -7.25 10.60
C LEU A 55 -5.59 -6.75 10.94
N GLU A 56 -5.67 -5.63 11.65
CA GLU A 56 -6.91 -5.00 12.10
C GLU A 56 -7.62 -4.19 11.00
N ALA A 57 -6.97 -3.98 9.84
CA ALA A 57 -7.51 -3.15 8.76
C ALA A 57 -8.60 -3.84 7.92
N THR A 58 -8.82 -5.15 8.12
CA THR A 58 -9.83 -5.94 7.40
C THR A 58 -10.43 -7.02 8.30
N CYS A 59 -11.69 -7.36 8.04
CA CYS A 59 -12.39 -8.44 8.75
C CYS A 59 -11.93 -9.83 8.29
N HIS A 60 -11.36 -9.94 7.07
CA HIS A 60 -11.05 -11.22 6.44
C HIS A 60 -9.60 -11.27 5.94
N VAL A 61 -8.64 -11.19 6.88
CA VAL A 61 -7.19 -11.20 6.57
C VAL A 61 -6.75 -12.34 5.63
N HIS A 62 -7.39 -13.51 5.74
CA HIS A 62 -7.09 -14.68 4.92
C HIS A 62 -7.52 -14.55 3.45
N ARG A 63 -8.19 -13.46 3.06
CA ARG A 63 -8.63 -13.19 1.68
C ARG A 63 -7.86 -12.05 1.02
N VAL A 64 -6.84 -11.52 1.69
CA VAL A 64 -6.09 -10.34 1.24
C VAL A 64 -5.06 -10.69 0.17
N ILE A 65 -4.68 -11.97 0.04
CA ILE A 65 -3.67 -12.49 -0.90
C ILE A 65 -4.22 -13.73 -1.59
#